data_AF-A0A2G1XE25-F1
#
_entry.id   AF-A0A2G1XE25-F1
#
_cell.length_a   1.000
_cell.length_b   1.000
_cell.length_c   1.000
_cell.angle_alpha   90.00
_cell.angle_beta   90.00
_cell.angle_gamma   90.00
#
_symmetry.space_group_name_H-M   'P 1'
#
loop_
_entity.id
_entity.type
_entity.pdbx_description
1 polymer ?
#
loop_
_entity_poly.entity_id
_entity_poly.type
_entity_poly.pdbx_seq_one_letter_code
_entity_poly.pdbx_strand_id
1 'polypeptide(L)'
;MTHDWPVAATEDEAIRTVELVSLPGVTLHVDHDDWDYHITVSPDHAPGHLRRIIAAAQSRGLDLLDQDACVPVLLADDSVRLYLQSTS
;
A
#
# COMPACT_ATOMS: atom_id res chain seq x y z
N MET A 1 -20.73 -4.56 -45.14
CA MET A 1 -21.07 -4.53 -43.70
C MET A 1 -20.78 -5.93 -43.20
N THR A 2 -19.78 -6.25 -42.40
CA THR A 2 -19.12 -5.62 -41.23
C THR A 2 -17.66 -6.12 -41.21
N HIS A 3 -16.66 -5.26 -41.31
CA HIS A 3 -15.73 -4.87 -40.22
C HIS A 3 -15.16 -6.06 -39.42
N ASP A 4 -13.92 -6.43 -39.73
CA ASP A 4 -13.06 -7.19 -38.83
C ASP A 4 -11.71 -6.45 -38.78
N TRP A 5 -11.55 -5.62 -37.76
CA TRP A 5 -10.34 -4.85 -37.46
C TRP A 5 -9.63 -5.62 -36.37
N PRO A 6 -8.33 -5.95 -36.48
CA PRO A 6 -7.60 -6.44 -35.32
C PRO A 6 -7.48 -5.28 -34.33
N VAL A 7 -8.20 -5.39 -33.21
CA VAL A 7 -8.00 -4.52 -32.05
C VAL A 7 -6.56 -4.73 -31.61
N ALA A 8 -5.73 -3.71 -31.78
CA ALA A 8 -4.39 -3.69 -31.23
C ALA A 8 -4.53 -3.74 -29.70
N ALA A 9 -4.38 -4.93 -29.13
CA ALA A 9 -4.12 -5.13 -27.72
C ALA A 9 -2.70 -4.62 -27.44
N THR A 10 -2.55 -3.30 -27.39
CA THR A 10 -1.44 -2.69 -26.68
C THR A 10 -1.92 -2.46 -25.26
N GLU A 11 -2.13 -3.56 -24.54
CA GLU A 11 -2.09 -3.53 -23.09
C GLU A 11 -0.62 -3.29 -22.75
N ASP A 12 -0.25 -1.99 -22.77
CA ASP A 12 0.88 -1.48 -22.05
C ASP A 12 0.55 -1.66 -20.56
N GLU A 13 0.59 -2.92 -20.11
CA GLU A 13 0.57 -3.29 -18.71
C GLU A 13 1.95 -2.89 -18.17
N ALA A 14 2.15 -1.57 -18.09
CA ALA A 14 3.30 -0.96 -17.44
C ALA A 14 3.42 -1.66 -16.08
N ILE A 15 4.57 -2.30 -15.89
CA ILE A 15 4.90 -3.05 -14.68
C ILE A 15 4.77 -2.06 -13.51
N ARG A 16 3.63 -2.07 -12.81
CA ARG A 16 3.38 -1.22 -11.66
C ARG A 16 4.44 -1.57 -10.62
N THR A 17 5.27 -0.60 -10.26
CA THR A 17 6.35 -0.81 -9.29
C THR A 17 5.75 -0.68 -7.89
N VAL A 18 4.93 -1.67 -7.51
CA VAL A 18 4.39 -1.79 -6.16
C VAL A 18 5.44 -2.49 -5.31
N GLU A 19 5.94 -1.81 -4.29
CA GLU A 19 6.80 -2.44 -3.30
C GLU A 19 5.95 -2.93 -2.12
N LEU A 20 6.14 -4.20 -1.77
CA LEU A 20 5.45 -4.86 -0.68
C LEU A 20 6.45 -5.42 0.32
N VAL A 21 6.31 -5.01 1.57
CA VAL A 21 7.06 -5.59 2.69
C VAL A 21 6.06 -6.18 3.67
N SER A 22 6.10 -7.49 3.85
CA SER A 22 5.13 -8.20 4.70
C SER A 22 5.79 -8.95 5.84
N LEU A 23 5.15 -8.87 7.00
CA LEU A 23 5.32 -9.76 8.13
C LEU A 23 3.94 -10.38 8.46
N PRO A 24 3.87 -11.47 9.23
CA PRO A 24 2.58 -12.05 9.63
C PRO A 24 1.67 -11.00 10.28
N GLY A 25 0.52 -10.72 9.65
CA GLY A 25 -0.47 -9.75 10.11
C GLY A 25 -0.14 -8.27 9.85
N VAL A 26 0.97 -7.93 9.17
CA VAL A 26 1.30 -6.54 8.84
C VAL A 26 1.94 -6.44 7.46
N THR A 27 1.39 -5.63 6.57
CA THR A 27 1.94 -5.39 5.23
C THR A 27 2.07 -3.91 4.97
N LEU A 28 3.25 -3.48 4.50
CA LEU A 28 3.48 -2.18 3.90
C LEU A 28 3.23 -2.26 2.40
N HIS A 29 2.43 -1.32 1.92
CA HIS A 29 2.14 -1.08 0.51
C HIS A 29 2.74 0.28 0.12
N VAL A 30 3.61 0.26 -0.89
CA VAL A 30 4.19 1.47 -1.48
C VAL A 30 3.89 1.45 -2.96
N ASP A 31 2.94 2.28 -3.38
CA ASP A 31 2.64 2.54 -4.79
C ASP A 31 3.04 3.98 -5.13
N HIS A 32 4.16 4.13 -5.83
CA HIS A 32 4.66 5.44 -6.24
C HIS A 32 3.91 6.04 -7.44
N ASP A 33 3.19 5.21 -8.20
CA ASP A 33 2.48 5.66 -9.40
C ASP A 33 1.14 6.29 -9.00
N ASP A 34 0.42 5.65 -8.08
CA ASP A 34 -0.86 6.13 -7.53
C ASP A 34 -0.68 7.05 -6.31
N TRP A 35 0.57 7.24 -5.84
CA TRP A 35 0.88 7.96 -4.60
C TRP A 35 0.17 7.38 -3.38
N ASP A 36 -0.06 6.07 -3.39
CA ASP A 36 -0.76 5.35 -2.34
C ASP A 36 0.24 4.63 -1.44
N TYR A 37 0.43 5.18 -0.25
CA TYR A 37 1.34 4.65 0.76
C TYR A 37 0.54 4.28 2.00
N HIS A 38 0.52 3.00 2.36
CA HIS A 38 -0.24 2.56 3.51
C HIS A 38 0.30 1.28 4.13
N ILE A 39 -0.06 1.05 5.39
CA ILE A 39 0.18 -0.18 6.11
C ILE A 39 -1.17 -0.81 6.43
N THR A 40 -1.33 -2.08 6.08
CA THR A 40 -2.47 -2.90 6.49
C THR A 40 -2.06 -3.75 7.69
N VAL A 41 -2.84 -3.67 8.78
CA VAL A 41 -2.55 -4.30 10.07
C VAL A 41 -3.73 -5.17 10.48
N SER A 42 -3.52 -6.47 10.57
CA SER A 42 -4.50 -7.43 11.08
C SER A 42 -4.59 -7.35 12.62
N PRO A 43 -5.76 -7.61 13.23
CA PRO A 43 -5.91 -7.62 14.69
C PRO A 43 -5.01 -8.66 15.39
N ASP A 44 -4.65 -9.74 14.70
CA ASP A 44 -3.81 -10.83 15.24
C ASP A 44 -2.30 -10.59 15.06
N HIS A 45 -1.88 -9.38 14.69
CA HIS A 45 -0.46 -9.10 14.47
C HIS A 45 0.37 -9.18 15.75
N ALA A 46 1.60 -9.68 15.65
CA ALA A 46 2.53 -9.59 16.76
C ALA A 46 2.97 -8.13 16.96
N PRO A 47 3.07 -7.62 18.21
CA PRO A 47 3.37 -6.21 18.48
C PRO A 47 4.74 -5.76 17.94
N GLY A 48 5.67 -6.69 17.73
CA GLY A 48 6.97 -6.41 17.11
C GLY A 48 6.93 -6.24 15.58
N HIS A 49 5.92 -6.78 14.90
CA HIS A 49 5.83 -6.72 13.44
C HIS A 49 5.49 -5.31 12.96
N LEU A 50 4.51 -4.66 13.59
CA LEU A 50 4.12 -3.30 13.24
C LEU A 50 5.29 -2.32 13.36
N ARG A 51 6.03 -2.39 14.47
CA ARG A 51 7.24 -1.57 14.67
C ARG A 51 8.29 -1.78 13.58
N ARG A 52 8.53 -3.03 13.17
CA ARG A 52 9.50 -3.33 12.10
C ARG A 52 9.04 -2.79 10.75
N ILE A 53 7.76 -2.91 10.44
CA ILE A 53 7.20 -2.40 9.20
C ILE A 53 7.21 -0.86 9.17
N ILE A 54 6.90 -0.19 10.27
CA ILE A 54 7.02 1.28 10.37
C ILE A 54 8.48 1.71 10.16
N ALA A 55 9.45 1.04 10.80
CA ALA A 55 10.86 1.34 10.58
C ALA A 55 11.30 1.11 9.12
N ALA A 56 10.73 0.09 8.47
CA ALA A 56 10.95 -0.17 7.06
C ALA A 56 10.38 0.94 6.16
N ALA A 57 9.20 1.47 6.48
CA ALA A 57 8.61 2.63 5.81
C ALA A 57 9.46 3.89 5.99
N GLN A 58 9.90 4.17 7.23
CA GLN A 58 10.76 5.32 7.55
C GLN A 58 12.10 5.29 6.82
N SER A 59 12.69 4.10 6.68
CA SER A 59 13.93 3.92 5.89
C SER A 59 13.76 4.27 4.41
N ARG A 60 12.52 4.41 3.93
CA ARG A 60 12.15 4.81 2.55
C ARG A 60 11.65 6.26 2.46
N GLY A 61 11.78 7.04 3.55
CA GLY A 61 11.26 8.41 3.59
C GLY A 61 9.73 8.46 3.69
N LEU A 62 9.09 7.44 4.25
CA LEU A 62 7.66 7.42 4.52
C LEU A 62 7.41 7.46 6.03
N ASP A 63 6.53 8.34 6.48
CA ASP A 63 6.15 8.43 7.89
C ASP A 63 4.64 8.26 8.09
N LEU A 64 4.23 7.84 9.28
CA LEU A 64 2.82 7.59 9.56
C LEU A 64 2.07 8.92 9.59
N LEU A 65 0.91 8.97 8.94
CA LEU A 65 0.01 10.10 9.15
C LEU A 65 -0.57 10.03 10.56
N ASP A 66 -0.54 11.16 11.26
CA ASP A 66 -1.19 11.28 12.55
C ASP A 66 -2.72 11.13 12.39
N GLN A 67 -3.39 10.65 13.43
CA GLN A 67 -4.85 10.44 13.41
C GLN A 67 -5.62 11.74 13.23
N ASP A 68 -5.05 12.87 13.65
CA ASP A 68 -5.62 14.20 13.39
C ASP A 68 -5.50 14.62 11.92
N ALA A 69 -4.52 14.07 11.20
CA ALA A 69 -4.29 14.35 9.77
C ALA A 69 -5.08 13.38 8.87
N CYS A 70 -5.16 12.10 9.24
CA CYS A 70 -5.88 11.10 8.49
C CYS A 70 -6.42 9.99 9.40
N VAL A 71 -7.72 9.76 9.36
CA VAL A 71 -8.37 8.72 10.16
C VAL A 71 -8.09 7.34 9.52
N PRO A 72 -7.58 6.37 10.30
CA PRO A 72 -7.43 5.00 9.84
C PRO A 72 -8.74 4.39 9.35
N VAL A 73 -8.65 3.50 8.36
CA VAL A 73 -9.83 2.81 7.82
C VAL A 73 -9.87 1.38 8.35
N LEU A 74 -11.00 1.00 8.96
CA LEU A 74 -11.28 -0.40 9.30
C LEU A 74 -11.79 -1.13 8.05
N LEU A 75 -11.11 -2.21 7.68
CA LEU A 75 -11.42 -3.05 6.53
C LEU A 75 -12.45 -4.12 6.91
N ALA A 76 -13.00 -4.80 5.90
CA ALA A 76 -14.05 -5.81 6.08
C ALA A 76 -13.55 -7.07 6.81
N ASP A 77 -12.24 -7.33 6.80
CA ASP A 77 -11.57 -8.44 7.48
C ASP A 77 -11.03 -8.05 8.87
N ASP A 78 -11.57 -6.99 9.47
CA ASP A 78 -11.15 -6.40 10.77
C ASP A 78 -9.71 -5.86 10.79
N SER A 79 -8.99 -5.92 9.67
CA SER A 79 -7.71 -5.26 9.50
C SER A 79 -7.88 -3.74 9.45
N VAL A 80 -6.85 -3.01 9.87
CA VAL A 80 -6.81 -1.55 9.84
C VAL A 80 -5.81 -1.09 8.80
N ARG A 81 -6.22 -0.13 7.97
CA ARG A 81 -5.34 0.60 7.05
C ARG A 81 -4.89 1.90 7.69
N LEU A 82 -3.58 2.04 7.83
CA LEU A 82 -2.88 3.23 8.30
C LEU A 82 -2.22 3.91 7.09
N TYR A 83 -2.49 5.20 6.89
CA TYR A 83 -1.90 5.93 5.77
C TYR A 83 -0.52 6.48 6.13
N LEU A 84 0.33 6.56 5.12
CA LEU A 84 1.65 7.13 5.21
C LEU A 84 1.73 8.38 4.34
N GLN A 85 2.64 9.27 4.69
CA GLN A 85 3.03 10.40 3.86
C GLN A 85 4.51 10.30 3.50
N SER A 86 4.86 10.77 2.31
CA SER A 86 6.26 10.98 1.96
C SER A 86 6.80 12.19 2.72
N THR A 87 7.96 12.04 3.35
CA THR A 87 8.66 13.09 4.10
C THR A 87 9.76 13.78 3.28
N SER A 88 9.72 13.61 1.96
CA SER A 88 10.69 14.20 1.02
C SER A 88 10.71 15.73 1.03
#